data_AF-A0A7V4ZFG1-F1
#
_entry.id   AF-A0A7V4ZFG1-F1
#
_cell.length_a   1.000
_cell.length_b   1.000
_cell.length_c   1.000
_cell.angle_alpha   90.00
_cell.angle_beta   90.00
_cell.angle_gamma   90.00
#
_symmetry.space_group_name_H-M   'P 1'
#
loop_
_entity.id
_entity.type
_entity.pdbx_description
1 polymer ?
#
loop_
_entity_poly.entity_id
_entity_poly.type
_entity_poly.pdbx_seq_one_letter_code
_entity_poly.pdbx_strand_id
1 'polypeptide(L)'
;AMLAGGIVPVLLGLLIGIPAFKLRGAYFSIGTLALGQVLYVIVGNRWPLITSLPVKYLGSYSLAPRYYLFLGVALVTVGAAYILMRSRFGLGLAAIREEEDAAESLGVSARRHKILALSLSAFFAGLTGGAFAFYHVGYYPQFPFGPVWSFDAVTIAFIGGTGTIIGPIVGGIFYVVLKELLALRLVEIHLTVFGILFVLIVLFLPGGLVEAWQKVRDAFARRSGRPKVGRPLPQGEN
;
A
#
# COMPACT_ATOMS: atom_id res chain seq x y z
N ALA A 1 -7.35 21.70 4.20
CA ALA A 1 -8.01 20.55 3.54
C ALA A 1 -7.20 19.26 3.65
N MET A 2 -5.94 19.20 3.18
CA MET A 2 -5.15 17.96 3.19
C MET A 2 -4.95 17.32 4.57
N LEU A 3 -4.65 18.11 5.61
CA LEU A 3 -4.53 17.57 6.98
C LEU A 3 -5.85 16.99 7.49
N ALA A 4 -6.98 17.64 7.17
CA ALA A 4 -8.31 17.07 7.46
C ALA A 4 -8.55 15.77 6.67
N GLY A 5 -8.07 15.71 5.42
CA GLY A 5 -8.04 14.49 4.61
C GLY A 5 -7.24 13.37 5.23
N GLY A 6 -6.18 13.66 6.01
CA GLY A 6 -5.45 12.65 6.79
C GLY A 6 -6.14 12.28 8.11
N ILE A 7 -6.65 13.26 8.86
CA ILE A 7 -7.19 13.04 10.22
C ILE A 7 -8.57 12.36 10.20
N VAL A 8 -9.47 12.74 9.29
CA VAL A 8 -10.83 12.20 9.25
C VAL A 8 -10.84 10.68 8.99
N PRO A 9 -10.04 10.13 8.04
CA PRO A 9 -9.94 8.69 7.86
C PRO A 9 -9.34 7.95 9.05
N VAL A 10 -8.47 8.59 9.84
CA VAL A 10 -7.97 7.98 11.09
C VAL A 10 -9.12 7.81 12.09
N LEU A 11 -9.94 8.84 12.28
CA LEU A 11 -11.08 8.76 13.21
C LEU A 11 -12.11 7.71 12.76
N LEU A 12 -12.47 7.71 11.47
CA LEU A 12 -13.36 6.70 10.90
C LEU A 12 -12.77 5.29 10.97
N GLY A 13 -11.48 5.17 10.64
CA GLY A 13 -10.73 3.92 10.73
C GLY A 13 -10.68 3.38 12.14
N LEU A 14 -10.47 4.21 13.16
CA LEU A 14 -10.50 3.79 14.56
C LEU A 14 -11.90 3.40 15.02
N LEU A 15 -12.92 4.17 14.66
CA LEU A 15 -14.31 3.91 15.02
C LEU A 15 -14.77 2.52 14.55
N ILE A 16 -14.34 2.13 13.35
CA ILE A 16 -14.81 0.91 12.69
C ILE A 16 -13.80 -0.24 12.82
N GLY A 17 -12.52 0.07 12.76
CA GLY A 17 -11.42 -0.89 12.83
C GLY A 17 -11.22 -1.50 14.22
N ILE A 18 -11.47 -0.75 15.30
CA ILE A 18 -11.36 -1.31 16.66
C ILE A 18 -12.37 -2.46 16.88
N PRO A 19 -13.66 -2.31 16.53
CA PRO A 19 -14.60 -3.45 16.51
C PRO A 19 -14.16 -4.56 15.55
N ALA A 20 -13.65 -4.20 14.36
CA ALA A 20 -13.27 -5.17 13.34
C ALA A 20 -12.07 -6.04 13.74
N PHE A 21 -11.19 -5.59 14.63
CA PHE A 21 -10.05 -6.38 15.13
C PHE A 21 -10.47 -7.65 15.91
N LYS A 22 -11.74 -7.81 16.25
CA LYS A 22 -12.28 -9.07 16.78
C LYS A 22 -12.35 -10.18 15.73
N LEU A 23 -12.31 -9.83 14.44
CA LEU A 23 -12.28 -10.77 13.33
C LEU A 23 -10.83 -11.18 13.06
N ARG A 24 -10.60 -12.49 12.83
CA ARG A 24 -9.27 -13.04 12.52
C ARG A 24 -9.18 -13.47 11.05
N GLY A 25 -7.98 -13.36 10.48
CA GLY A 25 -7.66 -13.85 9.13
C GLY A 25 -8.54 -13.24 8.03
N ALA A 26 -9.06 -14.10 7.14
CA ALA A 26 -9.83 -13.68 5.98
C ALA A 26 -11.09 -12.87 6.32
N TYR A 27 -11.72 -13.11 7.48
CA TYR A 27 -12.91 -12.37 7.91
C TYR A 27 -12.62 -10.87 8.12
N PHE A 28 -11.43 -10.52 8.60
CA PHE A 28 -11.03 -9.12 8.75
C PHE A 28 -10.87 -8.45 7.37
N SER A 29 -10.23 -9.13 6.42
CA SER A 29 -10.06 -8.64 5.05
C SER A 29 -11.41 -8.46 4.34
N ILE A 30 -12.31 -9.43 4.43
CA ILE A 30 -13.66 -9.34 3.86
C ILE A 30 -14.43 -8.18 4.50
N GLY A 31 -14.34 -8.01 5.82
CA GLY A 31 -15.00 -6.92 6.54
C GLY A 31 -14.50 -5.52 6.13
N THR A 32 -13.19 -5.36 5.94
CA THR A 32 -12.61 -4.06 5.51
C THR A 32 -12.96 -3.73 4.06
N LEU A 33 -13.02 -4.74 3.17
CA LEU A 33 -13.51 -4.56 1.80
C LEU A 33 -15.00 -4.20 1.77
N ALA A 34 -15.84 -4.91 2.53
CA ALA A 34 -17.26 -4.62 2.64
C ALA A 34 -17.50 -3.20 3.18
N LEU A 35 -16.70 -2.76 4.15
CA LEU A 35 -16.75 -1.38 4.64
C LEU A 35 -16.46 -0.34 3.56
N GLY A 36 -15.42 -0.57 2.74
CA GLY A 36 -15.13 0.28 1.59
C GLY A 36 -16.32 0.36 0.63
N GLN A 37 -16.96 -0.79 0.37
CA GLN A 37 -18.14 -0.85 -0.50
C GLN A 37 -19.36 -0.13 0.10
N VAL A 38 -19.56 -0.21 1.42
CA VAL A 38 -20.62 0.55 2.10
C VAL A 38 -20.39 2.05 1.95
N LEU A 39 -19.16 2.53 2.14
CA LEU A 39 -18.82 3.93 1.93
C LEU A 39 -19.04 4.37 0.48
N TYR A 40 -18.64 3.54 -0.49
CA TYR A 40 -18.90 3.76 -1.91
C TYR A 40 -20.39 3.97 -2.20
N VAL A 41 -21.25 3.07 -1.72
CA VAL A 41 -22.70 3.13 -1.94
C VAL A 41 -23.33 4.33 -1.21
N ILE A 42 -22.94 4.60 0.04
CA ILE A 42 -23.45 5.75 0.80
C ILE A 42 -23.11 7.05 0.09
N VAL A 43 -21.86 7.23 -0.33
CA VAL A 43 -21.41 8.47 -0.97
C VAL A 43 -22.05 8.62 -2.35
N GLY A 44 -22.13 7.54 -3.13
CA GLY A 44 -22.81 7.53 -4.42
C GLY A 44 -24.30 7.89 -4.33
N ASN A 45 -24.99 7.47 -3.28
CA ASN A 45 -26.43 7.72 -3.12
C ASN A 45 -26.76 9.04 -2.42
N ARG A 46 -25.99 9.44 -1.39
CA ARG A 46 -26.28 10.62 -0.55
C ARG A 46 -25.59 11.89 -1.02
N TRP A 47 -24.46 11.76 -1.69
CA TRP A 47 -23.72 12.89 -2.26
C TRP A 47 -23.39 12.62 -3.73
N PRO A 48 -24.41 12.45 -4.60
CA PRO A 48 -24.20 12.17 -6.02
C PRO A 48 -23.67 13.40 -6.80
N LEU A 49 -23.39 14.50 -6.11
CA LEU A 49 -23.00 15.76 -6.73
C LEU A 49 -21.70 15.57 -7.52
N ILE A 50 -21.80 15.74 -8.83
CA ILE A 50 -20.64 15.82 -9.72
C ILE A 50 -20.22 17.28 -9.77
N THR A 51 -18.95 17.54 -9.48
CA THR A 51 -18.39 18.90 -9.60
C THR A 51 -17.23 18.89 -10.56
N SER A 52 -17.05 19.99 -11.27
CA SER A 52 -15.92 20.22 -12.15
C SER A 52 -15.22 21.51 -11.77
N LEU A 53 -13.93 21.58 -12.09
CA LEU A 53 -13.14 22.78 -11.88
C LEU A 53 -13.75 23.91 -12.72
N PRO A 54 -14.15 25.04 -12.11
CA PRO A 54 -14.72 26.16 -12.85
C PRO A 54 -13.81 26.59 -14.01
N VAL A 55 -14.40 26.92 -15.16
CA VAL A 55 -13.67 27.25 -16.40
C VAL A 55 -12.59 28.31 -16.19
N LYS A 56 -12.85 29.30 -15.31
CA LYS A 56 -11.89 30.34 -14.92
C LYS A 56 -10.55 29.82 -14.36
N TYR A 57 -10.50 28.60 -13.85
CA TYR A 57 -9.30 27.99 -13.28
C TYR A 57 -8.67 26.92 -14.20
N LEU A 58 -9.27 26.62 -15.35
CA LEU A 58 -8.68 25.69 -16.32
C LEU A 58 -7.41 26.28 -16.95
N GLY A 59 -7.38 27.59 -17.23
CA GLY A 59 -6.20 28.26 -17.80
C GLY A 59 -5.00 28.33 -16.85
N SER A 60 -5.21 28.19 -15.53
CA SER A 60 -4.15 28.13 -14.52
C SER A 60 -3.86 26.70 -14.03
N TYR A 61 -4.44 25.69 -14.68
CA TYR A 61 -4.19 24.29 -14.36
C TYR A 61 -2.78 23.88 -14.80
N SER A 62 -1.89 23.70 -13.83
CA SER A 62 -0.51 23.24 -14.05
C SER A 62 -0.25 21.90 -13.36
N LEU A 63 0.37 20.96 -14.08
CA LEU A 63 0.73 19.65 -13.52
C LEU A 63 1.93 19.75 -12.57
N ALA A 64 2.83 20.70 -12.76
CA ALA A 64 4.09 20.75 -12.02
C ALA A 64 3.89 20.88 -10.48
N PRO A 65 3.09 21.82 -9.95
CA PRO A 65 2.86 21.90 -8.50
C PRO A 65 2.20 20.66 -7.92
N ARG A 66 1.32 20.01 -8.70
CA ARG A 66 0.63 18.78 -8.29
C ARG A 66 1.60 17.61 -8.23
N TYR A 67 2.48 17.48 -9.23
CA TYR A 67 3.54 16.48 -9.23
C TYR A 67 4.44 16.62 -8.00
N TYR A 68 4.94 17.83 -7.71
CA TYR A 68 5.79 18.05 -6.53
C TYR A 68 5.06 17.82 -5.21
N LEU A 69 3.75 18.10 -5.15
CA LEU A 69 2.92 17.77 -3.99
C LEU A 69 2.87 16.25 -3.75
N PHE A 70 2.56 15.46 -4.79
CA PHE A 70 2.52 14.00 -4.69
C PHE A 70 3.90 13.41 -4.39
N LEU A 71 4.96 13.95 -4.98
CA LEU A 71 6.33 13.55 -4.68
C LEU A 71 6.66 13.82 -3.21
N GLY A 72 6.28 14.98 -2.68
CA GLY A 72 6.44 15.32 -1.27
C GLY A 72 5.70 14.36 -0.34
N VAL A 73 4.43 14.06 -0.63
CA VAL A 73 3.64 13.07 0.14
C VAL A 73 4.31 11.69 0.08
N ALA A 74 4.72 11.22 -1.09
CA ALA A 74 5.38 9.94 -1.26
C ALA A 74 6.70 9.86 -0.45
N LEU A 75 7.54 10.90 -0.51
CA LEU A 75 8.78 10.95 0.26
C LEU A 75 8.54 10.93 1.78
N VAL A 76 7.55 11.68 2.26
CA VAL A 76 7.17 11.69 3.68
C VAL A 76 6.63 10.32 4.11
N THR A 77 5.78 9.68 3.31
CA THR A 77 5.24 8.35 3.61
C THR A 77 6.36 7.29 3.62
N VAL A 78 7.26 7.30 2.64
CA VAL A 78 8.40 6.36 2.59
C VAL A 78 9.37 6.61 3.74
N GLY A 79 9.68 7.87 4.05
CA GLY A 79 10.53 8.24 5.18
C GLY A 79 9.95 7.79 6.53
N ALA A 80 8.65 8.03 6.74
CA ALA A 80 7.94 7.57 7.93
C ALA A 80 7.94 6.04 8.04
N ALA A 81 7.65 5.34 6.94
CA ALA A 81 7.70 3.88 6.89
C ALA A 81 9.11 3.35 7.21
N TYR A 82 10.15 4.00 6.68
CA TYR A 82 11.54 3.62 6.93
C TYR A 82 11.93 3.73 8.40
N ILE A 83 11.61 4.85 9.03
CA ILE A 83 11.89 5.08 10.46
C ILE A 83 11.10 4.08 11.31
N LEU A 84 9.81 3.89 10.99
CA LEU A 84 8.91 3.06 11.77
C LEU A 84 9.30 1.57 11.70
N MET A 85 9.64 1.07 10.52
CA MET A 85 10.06 -0.33 10.31
C MET A 85 11.39 -0.67 10.98
N ARG A 86 12.28 0.32 11.18
CA ARG A 86 13.55 0.15 11.91
C ARG A 86 13.43 0.33 13.43
N SER A 87 12.25 0.73 13.92
CA SER A 87 12.01 0.93 15.34
C SER A 87 11.51 -0.35 16.04
N ARG A 88 11.42 -0.33 17.38
CA ARG A 88 10.83 -1.43 18.17
C ARG A 88 9.39 -1.76 17.74
N PHE A 89 8.67 -0.76 17.22
CA PHE A 89 7.32 -0.95 16.69
C PHE A 89 7.31 -1.85 15.45
N GLY A 90 8.28 -1.68 14.54
CA GLY A 90 8.43 -2.52 13.36
C GLY A 90 8.75 -3.98 13.73
N LEU A 91 9.62 -4.18 14.73
CA LEU A 91 9.91 -5.51 15.27
C LEU A 91 8.66 -6.16 15.90
N GLY A 92 7.86 -5.38 16.63
CA GLY A 92 6.60 -5.85 17.19
C GLY A 92 5.59 -6.26 16.12
N LEU A 93 5.47 -5.48 15.04
CA LEU A 93 4.64 -5.84 13.88
C LEU A 93 5.12 -7.10 13.17
N ALA A 94 6.45 -7.29 13.05
CA ALA A 94 7.01 -8.50 12.47
C ALA A 94 6.68 -9.72 13.33
N ALA A 95 6.79 -9.63 14.65
CA ALA A 95 6.42 -10.72 15.56
C ALA A 95 4.91 -11.07 15.46
N ILE A 96 4.04 -10.06 15.43
CA ILE A 96 2.57 -10.26 15.28
C ILE A 96 2.23 -10.90 13.93
N ARG A 97 3.01 -10.62 12.87
CA ARG A 97 2.80 -11.19 11.54
C ARG A 97 3.08 -12.70 11.51
N GLU A 98 4.06 -13.17 12.28
CA GLU A 98 4.42 -14.60 12.35
C GLU A 98 3.38 -15.38 13.17
N GLU A 99 3.18 -14.99 14.42
CA GLU A 99 2.17 -15.61 15.30
C GLU A 99 1.72 -14.59 16.37
N GLU A 100 0.44 -14.23 16.32
CA GLU A 100 -0.10 -13.18 17.19
C GLU A 100 -0.14 -13.64 18.66
N ASP A 101 -0.61 -14.86 18.91
CA ASP A 101 -0.80 -15.37 20.27
C ASP A 101 0.57 -15.61 20.97
N ALA A 102 1.61 -15.94 20.19
CA ALA A 102 3.00 -16.04 20.67
C ALA A 102 3.61 -14.66 20.97
N ALA A 103 3.38 -13.67 20.10
CA ALA A 103 3.86 -12.31 20.31
C ALA A 103 3.27 -11.70 21.60
N GLU A 104 1.98 -11.94 21.87
CA GLU A 104 1.33 -11.48 23.10
C GLU A 104 1.93 -12.13 24.36
N SER A 105 2.28 -13.42 24.29
CA SER A 105 2.95 -14.14 25.38
C SER A 105 4.34 -13.56 25.73
N LEU A 106 5.00 -12.91 24.76
CA LEU A 106 6.27 -12.20 24.94
C LEU A 106 6.10 -10.72 25.34
N GLY A 107 4.88 -10.30 25.67
CA GLY A 107 4.57 -8.92 26.10
C GLY A 107 4.38 -7.92 24.96
N VAL A 108 4.35 -8.36 23.70
CA VAL A 108 4.06 -7.48 22.55
C VAL A 108 2.54 -7.36 22.39
N SER A 109 1.97 -6.26 22.87
CA SER A 109 0.51 -6.06 22.75
C SER A 109 0.07 -5.93 21.29
N ALA A 110 -0.62 -6.93 20.74
CA ALA A 110 -1.05 -6.93 19.34
C ALA A 110 -2.04 -5.79 19.07
N ARG A 111 -2.98 -5.58 19.99
CA ARG A 111 -3.99 -4.50 19.91
C ARG A 111 -3.37 -3.11 19.71
N ARG A 112 -2.34 -2.73 20.48
CA ARG A 112 -1.71 -1.40 20.35
C ARG A 112 -0.99 -1.26 19.01
N HIS A 113 -0.29 -2.30 18.58
CA HIS A 113 0.42 -2.29 17.30
C HIS A 113 -0.55 -2.20 16.11
N LYS A 114 -1.64 -2.96 16.12
CA LYS A 114 -2.70 -2.91 15.09
C LYS A 114 -3.40 -1.55 15.03
N ILE A 115 -3.72 -0.95 16.18
CA ILE A 115 -4.32 0.40 16.24
C ILE A 115 -3.39 1.44 15.62
N LEU A 116 -2.11 1.46 16.01
CA LEU A 116 -1.14 2.40 15.47
C LEU A 116 -0.88 2.17 13.97
N ALA A 117 -0.78 0.91 13.53
CA ALA A 117 -0.60 0.57 12.13
C ALA A 117 -1.81 1.02 11.29
N LEU A 118 -3.04 0.80 11.79
CA LEU A 118 -4.25 1.27 11.15
C LEU A 118 -4.31 2.79 11.07
N SER A 119 -4.03 3.49 12.17
CA SER A 119 -4.01 4.96 12.20
C SER A 119 -2.99 5.55 11.22
N LEU A 120 -1.76 5.03 11.21
CA LEU A 120 -0.72 5.54 10.30
C LEU A 120 -1.07 5.25 8.84
N SER A 121 -1.58 4.06 8.54
CA SER A 121 -2.01 3.69 7.19
C SER A 121 -3.18 4.57 6.72
N ALA A 122 -4.20 4.75 7.57
CA ALA A 122 -5.35 5.60 7.27
C ALA A 122 -4.95 7.07 7.10
N PHE A 123 -4.01 7.57 7.90
CA PHE A 123 -3.50 8.93 7.79
C PHE A 123 -2.82 9.18 6.43
N PHE A 124 -1.90 8.31 6.01
CA PHE A 124 -1.20 8.50 4.73
C PHE A 124 -2.10 8.23 3.52
N ALA A 125 -2.99 7.25 3.59
CA ALA A 125 -3.99 7.02 2.55
C ALA A 125 -4.94 8.23 2.42
N GLY A 126 -5.40 8.77 3.55
CA GLY A 126 -6.24 9.96 3.60
C GLY A 126 -5.55 11.23 3.11
N LEU A 127 -4.28 11.42 3.48
CA LEU A 127 -3.46 12.54 3.01
C LEU A 127 -3.31 12.50 1.48
N THR A 128 -3.12 11.29 0.93
CA THR A 128 -3.07 11.05 -0.52
C THR A 128 -4.42 11.34 -1.18
N GLY A 129 -5.53 10.93 -0.57
CA GLY A 129 -6.89 11.29 -1.04
C GLY A 129 -7.14 12.80 -1.03
N GLY A 130 -6.63 13.51 -0.03
CA GLY A 130 -6.67 14.98 0.03
C GLY A 130 -5.85 15.64 -1.09
N ALA A 131 -4.67 15.09 -1.41
CA ALA A 131 -3.88 15.54 -2.56
C ALA A 131 -4.55 15.22 -3.90
N PHE A 132 -5.23 14.07 -3.98
CA PHE A 132 -5.97 13.64 -5.16
C PHE A 132 -7.09 14.61 -5.53
N ALA A 133 -7.82 15.13 -4.53
CA ALA A 133 -8.83 16.16 -4.75
C ALA A 133 -8.28 17.46 -5.38
N PHE A 134 -6.99 17.77 -5.18
CA PHE A 134 -6.34 18.92 -5.81
C PHE A 134 -5.84 18.63 -7.25
N TYR A 135 -5.54 17.36 -7.52
CA TYR A 135 -5.11 16.91 -8.84
C TYR A 135 -6.27 16.75 -9.82
N HIS A 136 -7.36 16.14 -9.39
CA HIS A 136 -8.50 15.85 -10.26
C HIS A 136 -9.27 17.13 -10.64
N VAL A 137 -9.52 17.29 -11.95
CA VAL A 137 -10.28 18.43 -12.50
C VAL A 137 -11.78 18.28 -12.25
N GLY A 138 -12.26 17.06 -12.03
CA GLY A 138 -13.66 16.78 -11.71
C GLY A 138 -13.78 15.74 -10.61
N TYR A 139 -14.80 15.91 -9.79
CA TYR A 139 -15.21 14.98 -8.76
C TYR A 139 -16.41 14.18 -9.26
N TYR A 140 -16.21 12.87 -9.30
CA TYR A 140 -17.26 11.89 -9.51
C TYR A 140 -17.16 10.87 -8.37
N PRO A 141 -18.17 10.74 -7.50
CA PRO A 141 -18.14 9.85 -6.34
C PRO A 141 -17.64 8.43 -6.61
N GLN A 142 -17.94 7.87 -7.77
CA GLN A 142 -17.62 6.49 -8.09
C GLN A 142 -16.12 6.21 -8.28
N PHE A 143 -15.30 7.22 -8.58
CA PHE A 143 -13.87 7.00 -8.84
C PHE A 143 -13.01 7.00 -7.55
N PRO A 144 -13.09 8.00 -6.65
CA PRO A 144 -12.25 8.03 -5.45
C PRO A 144 -12.70 7.03 -4.38
N PHE A 145 -13.99 6.67 -4.34
CA PHE A 145 -14.51 5.68 -3.38
C PHE A 145 -14.56 4.26 -3.96
N GLY A 146 -14.24 4.09 -5.25
CA GLY A 146 -14.26 2.78 -5.90
C GLY A 146 -13.23 1.83 -5.29
N PRO A 147 -13.49 0.50 -5.30
CA PRO A 147 -12.62 -0.48 -4.66
C PRO A 147 -11.26 -0.63 -5.36
N VAL A 148 -11.13 -0.09 -6.58
CA VAL A 148 -9.92 -0.17 -7.41
C VAL A 148 -8.69 0.34 -6.65
N TRP A 149 -8.79 1.41 -5.86
CA TRP A 149 -7.66 1.93 -5.08
C TRP A 149 -7.12 0.93 -4.05
N SER A 150 -8.02 0.19 -3.40
CA SER A 150 -7.64 -0.84 -2.42
C SER A 150 -6.96 -2.03 -3.10
N PHE A 151 -7.50 -2.47 -4.24
CA PHE A 151 -6.89 -3.55 -5.03
C PHE A 151 -5.53 -3.14 -5.60
N ASP A 152 -5.41 -1.92 -6.13
CA ASP A 152 -4.16 -1.41 -6.70
C ASP A 152 -3.06 -1.33 -5.63
N ALA A 153 -3.37 -0.80 -4.44
CA ALA A 153 -2.41 -0.71 -3.34
C ALA A 153 -1.89 -2.09 -2.89
N VAL A 154 -2.80 -3.06 -2.73
CA VAL A 154 -2.46 -4.44 -2.37
C VAL A 154 -1.62 -5.08 -3.48
N THR A 155 -2.02 -4.88 -4.73
CA THR A 155 -1.32 -5.42 -5.91
C THR A 155 0.09 -4.87 -6.01
N ILE A 156 0.27 -3.56 -5.86
CA ILE A 156 1.58 -2.89 -5.85
C ILE A 156 2.47 -3.48 -4.76
N ALA A 157 1.94 -3.71 -3.56
CA ALA A 157 2.70 -4.28 -2.45
C ALA A 157 3.13 -5.73 -2.72
N PHE A 158 2.25 -6.56 -3.31
CA PHE A 158 2.57 -7.94 -3.68
C PHE A 158 3.59 -8.02 -4.82
N ILE A 159 3.37 -7.27 -5.91
CA ILE A 159 4.29 -7.19 -7.04
C ILE A 159 5.67 -6.74 -6.55
N GLY A 160 5.72 -5.71 -5.72
CA GLY A 160 6.96 -5.19 -5.17
C GLY A 160 7.68 -6.16 -4.22
N GLY A 161 6.91 -6.89 -3.41
CA GLY A 161 7.39 -7.77 -2.35
C GLY A 161 6.98 -7.25 -0.97
N THR A 162 6.20 -8.07 -0.24
CA THR A 162 5.68 -7.71 1.09
C THR A 162 6.78 -7.79 2.16
N GLY A 163 6.82 -6.81 3.07
CA GLY A 163 7.82 -6.79 4.16
C GLY A 163 9.14 -6.07 3.83
N THR A 164 9.25 -5.43 2.67
CA THR A 164 10.37 -4.53 2.35
C THR A 164 9.87 -3.11 2.11
N ILE A 165 10.72 -2.12 2.38
CA ILE A 165 10.40 -0.69 2.11
C ILE A 165 10.53 -0.39 0.60
N ILE A 166 11.50 -1.03 -0.06
CA ILE A 166 11.78 -0.81 -1.50
C ILE A 166 10.72 -1.49 -2.37
N GLY A 167 10.13 -2.60 -1.91
CA GLY A 167 9.13 -3.37 -2.64
C GLY A 167 8.00 -2.51 -3.19
N PRO A 168 7.19 -1.83 -2.35
CA PRO A 168 6.10 -0.99 -2.83
C PRO A 168 6.52 0.13 -3.79
N ILE A 169 7.74 0.65 -3.68
CA ILE A 169 8.26 1.70 -4.59
C ILE A 169 8.49 1.10 -6.00
N VAL A 170 9.24 0.00 -6.07
CA VAL A 170 9.52 -0.68 -7.34
C VAL A 170 8.23 -1.27 -7.94
N GLY A 171 7.39 -1.87 -7.09
CA GLY A 171 6.09 -2.40 -7.46
C GLY A 171 5.17 -1.32 -8.02
N GLY A 172 5.16 -0.12 -7.42
CA GLY A 172 4.34 1.00 -7.88
C GLY A 172 4.78 1.53 -9.24
N ILE A 173 6.09 1.70 -9.44
CA ILE A 173 6.65 2.13 -10.74
C ILE A 173 6.31 1.09 -11.81
N PHE A 174 6.58 -0.19 -11.55
CA PHE A 174 6.28 -1.27 -12.49
C PHE A 174 4.79 -1.37 -12.80
N TYR A 175 3.95 -1.35 -11.76
CA TYR A 175 2.50 -1.41 -11.88
C TYR A 175 1.95 -0.30 -12.77
N VAL A 176 2.35 0.95 -12.54
CA VAL A 176 1.84 2.10 -13.31
C VAL A 176 2.29 2.02 -14.76
N VAL A 177 3.58 1.74 -15.02
CA VAL A 177 4.11 1.62 -16.39
C VAL A 177 3.40 0.48 -17.13
N LEU A 178 3.24 -0.67 -16.49
CA LEU A 178 2.59 -1.83 -17.09
C LEU A 178 1.11 -1.55 -17.38
N LYS A 179 0.38 -0.98 -16.42
CA LYS A 179 -1.03 -0.61 -16.57
C LYS A 179 -1.22 0.36 -17.73
N GLU A 180 -0.37 1.37 -17.84
CA GLU A 180 -0.42 2.36 -18.92
C GLU A 180 -0.11 1.72 -20.29
N LEU A 181 0.93 0.89 -20.39
CA LEU A 181 1.28 0.19 -21.62
C LEU A 181 0.16 -0.74 -22.10
N LEU A 182 -0.48 -1.48 -21.18
CA LEU A 182 -1.62 -2.33 -21.50
C LEU A 182 -2.82 -1.51 -21.94
N ALA A 183 -3.13 -0.40 -21.25
CA ALA A 183 -4.22 0.48 -21.61
C ALA A 183 -4.06 1.09 -23.01
N LEU A 184 -2.83 1.46 -23.40
CA LEU A 184 -2.52 2.02 -24.72
C LEU A 184 -2.56 0.99 -25.86
N ARG A 185 -2.30 -0.30 -25.58
CA ARG A 185 -2.22 -1.36 -26.61
C ARG A 185 -3.48 -2.20 -26.71
N LEU A 186 -4.21 -2.38 -25.61
CA LEU A 186 -5.30 -3.34 -25.46
C LEU A 186 -6.54 -2.66 -24.84
N VAL A 187 -6.98 -1.55 -25.43
CA VAL A 187 -8.00 -0.62 -24.88
C VAL A 187 -9.21 -1.33 -24.27
N GLU A 188 -9.75 -2.38 -24.90
CA GLU A 188 -10.96 -3.06 -24.40
C GLU A 188 -10.69 -4.15 -23.36
N ILE A 189 -9.55 -4.85 -23.45
CA ILE A 189 -9.26 -6.05 -22.64
C ILE A 189 -8.15 -5.84 -21.61
N HIS A 190 -7.58 -4.64 -21.52
CA HIS A 190 -6.43 -4.34 -20.66
C HIS A 190 -6.66 -4.70 -19.19
N LEU A 191 -7.87 -4.46 -18.66
CA LEU A 191 -8.22 -4.83 -17.28
C LEU A 191 -8.22 -6.34 -17.05
N THR A 192 -8.74 -7.12 -17.99
CA THR A 192 -8.77 -8.59 -17.91
C THR A 192 -7.36 -9.16 -18.01
N VAL A 193 -6.56 -8.69 -18.97
CA VAL A 193 -5.16 -9.09 -19.14
C VAL A 193 -4.35 -8.73 -17.89
N PHE A 194 -4.56 -7.52 -17.35
CA PHE A 194 -3.91 -7.07 -16.13
C PHE A 194 -4.27 -7.96 -14.93
N GLY A 195 -5.55 -8.30 -14.76
CA GLY A 195 -6.00 -9.20 -13.69
C GLY A 195 -5.41 -10.61 -13.79
N ILE A 196 -5.35 -11.19 -14.99
CA ILE A 196 -4.69 -12.49 -15.22
C ILE A 196 -3.21 -12.40 -14.85
N LEU A 197 -2.51 -11.37 -15.36
CA LEU A 197 -1.09 -11.18 -15.09
C LEU A 197 -0.83 -11.01 -13.58
N PHE A 198 -1.69 -10.30 -12.87
CA PHE A 198 -1.63 -10.17 -11.42
C PHE A 198 -1.73 -11.52 -10.72
N VAL A 199 -2.73 -12.34 -11.07
CA VAL A 199 -2.88 -13.70 -10.50
C VAL A 199 -1.61 -14.52 -10.74
N LEU A 200 -1.04 -14.45 -11.95
CA LEU A 200 0.22 -15.12 -12.26
C LEU A 200 1.38 -14.60 -11.39
N ILE A 201 1.53 -13.29 -11.23
CA ILE A 201 2.61 -12.73 -10.39
C ILE A 201 2.46 -13.19 -8.94
N VAL A 202 1.25 -13.16 -8.38
CA VAL A 202 1.01 -13.59 -6.99
C VAL A 202 1.26 -15.10 -6.82
N LEU A 203 0.89 -15.93 -7.79
CA LEU A 203 1.08 -17.37 -7.73
C LEU A 203 2.54 -17.79 -7.93
N PHE A 204 3.25 -17.17 -8.86
CA PHE A 204 4.59 -17.60 -9.28
C PHE A 204 5.73 -16.80 -8.65
N LEU A 205 5.47 -15.58 -8.15
CA LEU A 205 6.47 -14.72 -7.49
C LEU A 205 5.98 -14.30 -6.08
N PRO A 206 5.86 -15.23 -5.10
CA PRO A 206 5.37 -14.91 -3.75
C PRO A 206 6.24 -13.88 -3.00
N GLY A 207 7.51 -13.75 -3.38
CA GLY A 207 8.45 -12.76 -2.86
C GLY A 207 8.43 -11.38 -3.56
N GLY A 208 7.65 -11.25 -4.63
CA GLY A 208 7.65 -10.09 -5.51
C GLY A 208 8.95 -9.90 -6.31
N LEU A 209 9.03 -8.77 -6.98
CA LEU A 209 10.15 -8.37 -7.85
C LEU A 209 11.47 -8.23 -7.08
N VAL A 210 11.42 -7.77 -5.83
CA VAL A 210 12.63 -7.58 -5.01
C VAL A 210 13.29 -8.92 -4.69
N GLU A 211 12.54 -9.95 -4.32
CA GLU A 211 13.11 -11.27 -4.04
C GLU A 211 13.60 -11.96 -5.33
N ALA A 212 12.84 -11.82 -6.43
CA ALA A 212 13.26 -12.34 -7.73
C ALA A 212 14.62 -11.77 -8.16
N TRP A 213 14.82 -10.45 -8.00
CA TRP A 213 16.08 -9.79 -8.29
C TRP A 213 17.24 -10.30 -7.41
N GLN A 214 16.99 -10.51 -6.12
CA GLN A 214 18.01 -11.05 -5.20
C GLN A 214 18.45 -12.46 -5.61
N LYS A 215 17.50 -13.35 -5.96
CA LYS A 215 17.80 -14.71 -6.44
C LYS A 215 18.65 -14.71 -7.71
N VAL A 216 18.31 -13.85 -8.67
CA VAL A 216 19.07 -13.72 -9.92
C VAL A 216 20.48 -13.19 -9.64
N ARG A 217 20.60 -12.14 -8.82
CA ARG A 217 21.91 -11.59 -8.43
C ARG A 217 22.78 -12.62 -7.73
N ASP A 218 22.21 -13.38 -6.81
CA ASP A 218 22.95 -14.38 -6.04
C ASP A 218 23.35 -15.58 -6.92
N ALA A 219 22.52 -15.97 -7.89
CA ALA A 219 22.87 -16.96 -8.90
C ALA A 219 24.03 -16.50 -9.81
N PHE A 220 24.02 -15.21 -10.19
CA PHE A 220 25.09 -14.61 -10.99
C PHE A 220 26.40 -14.46 -10.19
N ALA A 221 26.30 -14.09 -8.91
CA ALA A 221 27.45 -13.98 -8.01
C ALA A 221 28.11 -15.34 -7.73
N ARG A 222 27.33 -16.43 -7.64
CA ARG A 222 27.84 -17.81 -7.53
C ARG A 222 28.59 -18.25 -8.79
N ARG A 223 28.20 -17.73 -9.97
CA ARG A 223 28.90 -17.97 -11.25
C ARG A 223 30.20 -17.18 -11.39
N SER A 224 30.35 -16.07 -10.64
CA SER A 224 31.51 -15.17 -10.70
C SER A 224 32.65 -15.52 -9.72
N GLY A 225 32.62 -16.67 -9.03
CA GLY A 225 33.79 -17.21 -8.33
C GLY A 225 34.35 -16.42 -7.14
N ARG A 226 33.59 -15.53 -6.50
CA ARG A 226 34.06 -14.86 -5.26
C ARG A 226 33.92 -15.80 -4.06
N PRO A 227 35.01 -16.16 -3.35
CA PRO A 227 34.94 -16.99 -2.15
C PRO A 227 34.11 -16.28 -1.08
N LYS A 228 33.21 -17.02 -0.43
CA LYS A 228 32.54 -16.56 0.79
C LYS A 228 33.62 -16.29 1.83
N VAL A 229 33.84 -15.02 2.18
CA VAL A 229 34.58 -14.65 3.39
C VAL A 229 33.88 -15.35 4.56
N GLY A 230 34.62 -16.26 5.20
CA GLY A 230 34.09 -17.19 6.19
C GLY A 230 33.39 -16.48 7.35
N ARG A 231 32.20 -16.94 7.71
CA ARG A 231 31.67 -16.70 9.05
C ARG A 231 32.54 -17.48 10.04
N PRO A 232 32.98 -16.90 11.16
CA PRO A 232 33.59 -17.68 12.24
C PRO A 232 32.60 -18.77 12.69
N LEU A 233 33.09 -20.00 12.80
CA LEU A 233 32.33 -21.11 13.37
C LEU A 233 31.96 -20.77 14.83
N PRO A 234 30.78 -21.21 15.33
CA PRO A 234 30.50 -21.15 16.75
C PRO A 234 31.56 -21.98 17.46
N GLN A 235 32.38 -21.35 18.29
CA GLN A 235 33.24 -22.08 19.21
C GLN A 235 32.30 -22.85 20.13
N GLY A 236 32.49 -24.17 20.14
CA GLY A 236 31.71 -25.10 20.94
C GLY A 236 31.79 -24.73 22.42
N GLU A 237 30.63 -24.83 23.05
CA GLU A 237 30.48 -24.94 24.50
C GLU A 237 31.29 -26.14 24.99
N ASN A 238 32.09 -25.91 26.04
CA ASN A 238 32.45 -26.90 27.06
C ASN A 238 31.91 -26.37 28.38
#